data_AF-A0A8T5TJI1-F1
#
_entry.id   AF-A0A8T5TJI1-F1
#
_cell.length_a   1.000
_cell.length_b   1.000
_cell.length_c   1.000
_cell.angle_alpha   90.00
_cell.angle_beta   90.00
_cell.angle_gamma   90.00
#
_symmetry.space_group_name_H-M   'P 1'
#
loop_
_entity.id
_entity.type
_entity.pdbx_description
1 polymer ?
#
loop_
_entity_poly.entity_id
_entity_poly.type
_entity_poly.pdbx_seq_one_letter_code
_entity_poly.pdbx_strand_id
1 'polypeptide(L)' 'PLSMLSAIVEEIGELAKEINHLEGFKPKKSDKISTNLGEELADVMFALICLANSYKIDISYELEAVIEKYTLRDSKRF' A
#
# COMPACT_ATOMS: atom_id res chain seq x y z
N PRO A 1 -12.08 14.99 -2.68
CA PRO A 1 -11.23 14.47 -1.58
C PRO A 1 -11.86 13.31 -0.81
N LEU A 2 -13.10 13.45 -0.30
CA LEU A 2 -13.79 12.36 0.41
C LEU A 2 -13.99 11.10 -0.46
N SER A 3 -14.40 11.27 -1.72
CA SER A 3 -14.53 10.17 -2.68
C SER A 3 -13.21 9.45 -2.95
N MET A 4 -12.08 10.17 -2.99
CA MET A 4 -10.75 9.59 -3.17
C MET A 4 -10.28 8.84 -1.92
N LEU A 5 -10.63 9.35 -0.73
CA LEU A 5 -10.40 8.62 0.51
C LEU A 5 -11.24 7.34 0.57
N SER A 6 -12.49 7.38 0.11
CA SER A 6 -13.32 6.18 -0.01
C SER A 6 -12.72 5.15 -0.95
N ALA A 7 -12.19 5.59 -2.11
CA ALA A 7 -11.50 4.70 -3.04
C ALA A 7 -10.29 4.02 -2.37
N ILE A 8 -9.45 4.76 -1.63
CA ILE A 8 -8.32 4.15 -0.90
C ILE A 8 -8.81 3.08 0.09
N VAL A 9 -9.90 3.33 0.81
CA VAL A 9 -10.46 2.36 1.78
C VAL A 9 -10.99 1.11 1.08
N GLU A 10 -11.58 1.26 -0.11
CA GLU A 10 -12.03 0.17 -0.96
C GLU A 10 -10.85 -0.71 -1.40
N GLU A 11 -9.81 -0.13 -2.01
CA GLU A 11 -8.61 -0.87 -2.46
C GLU A 11 -7.90 -1.57 -1.28
N ILE A 12 -7.85 -0.94 -0.10
CA ILE A 12 -7.29 -1.58 1.10
C ILE A 12 -8.12 -2.80 1.53
N GLY A 13 -9.43 -2.76 1.34
CA GLY A 13 -10.32 -3.89 1.62
C GLY A 13 -10.06 -5.07 0.69
N GLU A 14 -9.85 -4.81 -0.59
CA GLU A 14 -9.50 -5.82 -1.60
C GLU A 14 -8.11 -6.41 -1.35
N LEU A 15 -7.11 -5.56 -1.08
CA LEU A 15 -5.77 -5.99 -0.64
C LEU A 15 -5.84 -6.87 0.62
N ALA A 16 -6.62 -6.49 1.62
CA ALA A 16 -6.76 -7.26 2.85
C ALA A 16 -7.39 -8.64 2.59
N LYS A 17 -8.32 -8.74 1.64
CA LYS A 17 -8.92 -10.02 1.23
C LYS A 17 -7.89 -10.94 0.57
N GLU A 18 -7.03 -10.42 -0.29
CA GLU A 18 -5.96 -11.21 -0.93
C GLU A 18 -4.89 -11.65 0.07
N ILE A 19 -4.49 -10.78 1.01
CA ILE A 19 -3.58 -11.17 2.11
C ILE A 19 -4.20 -12.29 2.96
N ASN A 20 -5.50 -12.18 3.30
CA ASN A 20 -6.19 -13.23 4.07
C ASN A 20 -6.27 -14.56 3.30
N HIS A 21 -6.38 -14.53 1.97
CA HIS A 21 -6.33 -15.75 1.16
C HIS A 21 -4.96 -16.44 1.21
N LEU A 22 -3.88 -15.67 1.29
CA LEU A 22 -2.50 -16.15 1.31
C LEU A 22 -2.05 -16.60 2.71
N GLU A 23 -2.30 -15.79 3.73
CA GLU A 23 -1.73 -15.93 5.08
C GLU A 23 -2.76 -16.35 6.14
N GLY A 24 -4.04 -16.44 5.78
CA GLY A 24 -5.12 -16.74 6.72
C GLY A 24 -5.13 -18.18 7.24
N PHE A 25 -5.99 -18.44 8.24
CA PHE A 25 -6.11 -19.73 8.94
C PHE A 25 -6.42 -20.96 8.05
N LYS A 26 -6.92 -20.75 6.83
CA LYS A 26 -7.10 -21.78 5.80
C LYS A 26 -6.54 -21.25 4.48
N PRO A 27 -5.21 -21.27 4.31
CA PRO A 27 -4.60 -20.73 3.10
C PRO A 27 -5.03 -21.59 1.91
N LYS A 28 -5.38 -20.94 0.79
CA LYS A 28 -5.60 -21.68 -0.46
C LYS A 28 -4.25 -22.30 -0.86
N LYS A 29 -4.23 -23.60 -1.14
CA LYS A 29 -3.07 -24.23 -1.79
C LYS A 29 -2.95 -23.68 -3.21
N SER A 30 -2.19 -22.60 -3.39
CA SER A 30 -1.82 -22.13 -4.72
C SER A 30 -0.32 -21.83 -4.76
N ASP A 31 0.41 -22.60 -5.56
CA ASP A 31 1.84 -22.39 -5.87
C ASP A 31 2.11 -21.12 -6.70
N LYS A 32 1.10 -20.26 -6.85
CA LYS A 32 1.23 -18.89 -7.35
C LYS A 32 0.96 -17.97 -6.17
N ILE A 33 1.98 -17.26 -5.69
CA ILE A 33 1.75 -15.92 -5.12
C ILE A 33 0.88 -15.22 -6.16
N SER A 34 -0.39 -14.97 -5.83
CA SER A 34 -1.40 -14.63 -6.82
C SER A 34 -0.97 -13.33 -7.49
N THR A 35 -0.98 -13.32 -8.83
CA THR A 35 -0.83 -12.10 -9.66
C THR A 35 -1.66 -10.93 -9.12
N ASN A 36 -2.76 -11.25 -8.44
CA ASN A 36 -3.68 -10.33 -7.80
C ASN A 36 -3.04 -9.50 -6.66
N LEU A 37 -2.17 -10.05 -5.81
CA LEU A 37 -1.61 -9.28 -4.69
C LEU A 37 -0.81 -8.05 -5.18
N GLY A 38 -0.08 -8.21 -6.27
CA GLY A 38 0.68 -7.12 -6.89
C GLY A 38 -0.23 -6.05 -7.50
N GLU A 39 -1.37 -6.46 -8.07
CA GLU A 39 -2.40 -5.58 -8.62
C GLU A 39 -3.04 -4.74 -7.52
N GLU A 40 -3.53 -5.38 -6.46
CA GLU A 40 -4.15 -4.69 -5.30
C GLU A 40 -3.19 -3.69 -4.62
N LEU A 41 -1.90 -4.06 -4.50
CA LEU A 41 -0.87 -3.15 -3.97
C LEU A 41 -0.67 -1.92 -4.87
N ALA A 42 -0.72 -2.11 -6.19
CA ALA A 42 -0.59 -1.03 -7.15
C ALA A 42 -1.81 -0.10 -7.12
N ASP A 43 -3.02 -0.65 -6.96
CA ASP A 43 -4.27 0.12 -6.91
C ASP A 43 -4.33 1.01 -5.66
N VAL A 44 -3.96 0.48 -4.48
CA VAL A 44 -3.80 1.28 -3.25
C VAL A 44 -2.81 2.42 -3.47
N MET A 45 -1.66 2.14 -4.08
CA MET A 45 -0.62 3.14 -4.33
C MET A 45 -1.10 4.21 -5.33
N PHE A 46 -1.82 3.82 -6.38
CA PHE A 46 -2.40 4.73 -7.36
C PHE A 46 -3.43 5.66 -6.71
N ALA A 47 -4.34 5.12 -5.90
CA ALA A 47 -5.35 5.90 -5.19
C ALA A 47 -4.72 6.94 -4.24
N LEU A 48 -3.63 6.56 -3.55
CA LEU A 48 -2.84 7.49 -2.72
C LEU A 48 -2.20 8.61 -3.54
N ILE A 49 -1.61 8.30 -4.70
CA ILE A 49 -1.04 9.30 -5.62
C ILE A 49 -2.12 10.28 -6.09
N CYS A 50 -3.31 9.77 -6.46
CA CYS A 50 -4.44 10.61 -6.85
C CYS A 50 -4.86 11.58 -5.73
N LEU A 51 -4.91 11.09 -4.48
CA LEU A 51 -5.23 11.93 -3.32
C LEU A 51 -4.16 13.01 -3.11
N ALA A 52 -2.87 12.66 -3.12
CA ALA A 52 -1.77 13.60 -2.96
C ALA A 52 -1.80 14.70 -4.04
N ASN A 53 -2.01 14.32 -5.30
CA ASN A 53 -2.16 15.24 -6.43
C ASN A 53 -3.35 16.20 -6.24
N SER A 54 -4.45 15.75 -5.65
CA SER A 54 -5.61 16.59 -5.36
C SER A 54 -5.31 17.67 -4.31
N TYR A 55 -4.41 17.38 -3.37
CA TYR A 55 -3.95 18.30 -2.33
C TYR A 55 -2.69 19.09 -2.72
N LYS A 56 -2.16 18.89 -3.95
CA LYS A 56 -0.92 19.52 -4.43
C LYS A 56 0.30 19.16 -3.58
N ILE A 57 0.34 17.92 -3.09
CA ILE A 57 1.47 17.36 -2.34
C ILE A 57 2.39 16.63 -3.32
N ASP A 58 3.69 16.93 -3.27
CA ASP A 58 4.71 16.13 -3.93
C ASP A 58 4.98 14.86 -3.12
N ILE A 59 4.24 13.81 -3.42
CA ILE A 59 4.32 12.54 -2.69
C ILE A 59 5.68 11.85 -2.86
N SER A 60 6.40 12.12 -3.96
CA SER A 60 7.73 11.55 -4.19
C SER A 60 8.74 12.15 -3.22
N TYR A 61 8.74 13.47 -3.06
CA TYR A 61 9.57 14.17 -2.08
C TYR A 61 9.27 13.71 -0.64
N GLU A 62 7.98 13.67 -0.25
CA GLU A 62 7.57 13.26 1.10
C GLU A 62 7.94 11.81 1.41
N LEU A 63 7.83 10.91 0.43
CA LEU A 63 8.22 9.52 0.58
C LEU A 63 9.74 9.37 0.77
N GLU A 64 10.56 10.10 0.00
CA GLU A 64 12.01 10.09 0.15
C GLU A 64 12.43 10.58 1.55
N ALA A 65 11.84 11.68 2.02
CA ALA A 65 12.09 12.22 3.35
C ALA A 65 11.72 11.22 4.47
N VAL A 66 10.62 10.48 4.32
CA VAL A 66 10.22 9.47 5.32
C VAL A 66 11.16 8.27 5.34
N ILE A 67 11.63 7.84 4.16
CA ILE A 67 12.60 6.74 4.03
C ILE A 67 13.91 7.14 4.71
N GLU A 68 14.46 8.32 4.41
CA GLU A 68 15.68 8.81 5.04
C GLU A 68 15.55 8.88 6.57
N LYS A 69 14.42 9.41 7.06
CA LYS A 69 14.12 9.47 8.50
C LYS A 69 14.14 8.08 9.16
N TYR A 70 13.53 7.07 8.52
CA TYR A 70 13.52 5.71 9.07
C TYR A 70 14.89 5.04 8.96
N THR A 71 15.61 5.22 7.86
CA THR A 71 16.98 4.73 7.68
C THR A 71 17.91 5.29 8.75
N LEU A 72 17.86 6.60 9.02
CA LEU A 72 18.66 7.23 10.07
C LEU A 72 18.28 6.73 11.46
N ARG A 73 16.99 6.57 11.74
CA ARG A 73 16.51 6.04 13.02
C ARG A 73 17.01 4.61 13.25
N ASP A 74 16.94 3.77 12.23
CA ASP A 74 17.25 2.34 12.34
C ASP A 74 18.75 2.06 12.18
N SER A 75 19.55 3.01 11.65
CA SER A 75 21.02 2.95 11.61
C SER A 75 21.70 2.83 12.99
N LYS A 76 20.98 3.14 14.08
CA LYS A 76 21.45 3.05 15.47
C LYS A 76 20.89 1.83 16.22
N ARG A 77 20.21 0.92 15.53
CA ARG A 77 19.55 -0.25 16.15
C ARG A 77 20.33 -1.56 16.02
N PHE A 78 21.46 -1.56 15.34
CA PHE A 78 22.38 -2.69 15.20
C PHE A 78 23.81 -2.26 15.52
#